data_AF-A0A914YJZ4-F1
#
_entry.id   AF-A0A914YJZ4-F1
#
_cell.length_a   1.000
_cell.length_b   1.000
_cell.length_c   1.000
_cell.angle_alpha   90.00
_cell.angle_beta   90.00
_cell.angle_gamma   90.00
#
_symmetry.space_group_name_H-M   'P 1'
#
loop_
_entity.id
_entity.type
_entity.pdbx_description
1 polymer ?
#
loop_
_entity_poly.entity_id
_entity_poly.type
_entity_poly.pdbx_seq_one_letter_code
_entity_poly.pdbx_strand_id
1 'polypeptide(L)' 'MLGAGGCGAVYEVACLTRKNFTAALKVEANNIEDGGVLKLEAEVLAKLKNRDNVIRLIDAGKRQKYRYVVLF' A
#
# COMPACT_ATOMS: atom_id res chain seq x y z
N MET A 1 7.44 5.77 10.41
CA MET A 1 7.37 6.25 9.01
C MET A 1 8.61 5.73 8.31
N LEU A 2 8.45 5.04 7.17
CA LEU A 2 9.56 4.43 6.43
C LEU A 2 10.07 5.34 5.30
N GLY A 3 9.21 6.18 4.73
CA GLY A 3 9.59 7.19 3.74
C GLY A 3 8.40 7.98 3.21
N ALA A 4 8.66 9.14 2.62
CA ALA A 4 7.65 9.92 1.87
C ALA A 4 8.25 10.42 0.56
N GLY A 5 7.42 10.48 -0.48
CA GLY A 5 7.76 11.04 -1.79
C GLY A 5 6.56 11.74 -2.41
N GLY A 6 6.70 12.16 -3.68
CA GLY A 6 5.62 12.85 -4.40
C GLY A 6 4.33 12.01 -4.56
N CYS A 7 4.45 10.69 -4.53
CA CYS A 7 3.34 9.73 -4.65
C CYS A 7 2.89 9.18 -3.28
N GLY A 8 2.91 10.01 -2.24
CA GLY A 8 2.44 9.64 -0.91
C GLY A 8 3.53 9.16 0.07
N ALA A 9 3.09 8.51 1.14
CA ALA A 9 3.95 8.15 2.27
C ALA A 9 3.80 6.66 2.63
N VAL A 10 4.90 6.07 3.11
CA VAL A 10 5.00 4.68 3.54
C VAL A 10 5.26 4.62 5.04
N TYR A 11 4.50 3.78 5.73
CA TYR A 11 4.55 3.57 7.16
C TYR A 11 4.75 2.08 7.44
N GLU A 12 5.54 1.76 8.46
CA GLU A 12 5.53 0.42 9.03
C GLU A 12 4.30 0.29 9.92
N VAL A 13 3.55 -0.80 9.77
CA VAL A 13 2.35 -1.10 10.54
C VAL A 13 2.42 -2.49 11.13
N ALA A 14 1.98 -2.64 12.38
CA ALA A 14 1.84 -3.93 13.03
C ALA A 14 0.42 -4.47 12.82
N CYS A 15 0.30 -5.76 12.53
CA CYS A 15 -1.00 -6.41 12.43
C CYS A 15 -1.56 -6.68 13.83
N LEU A 16 -2.74 -6.14 14.13
CA LEU A 16 -3.38 -6.30 15.45
C LEU A 16 -3.87 -7.74 15.69
N THR A 17 -4.13 -8.50 14.63
CA THR A 17 -4.65 -9.88 14.72
C THR A 17 -3.55 -10.94 14.65
N ARG A 18 -2.38 -10.62 14.08
CA ARG A 18 -1.23 -11.52 13.96
C ARG A 18 -0.06 -10.98 14.78
N LYS A 19 0.24 -11.63 15.91
CA LYS A 19 1.41 -11.29 16.73
C LYS A 19 2.69 -11.40 15.89
N ASN A 20 3.58 -10.42 16.07
CA ASN A 20 4.89 -10.33 15.40
C ASN A 20 4.83 -10.22 13.87
N PHE A 21 3.70 -9.80 13.31
CA PHE A 21 3.58 -9.53 11.88
C PHE A 21 3.61 -8.02 11.62
N THR A 22 4.65 -7.55 10.93
CA THR A 22 4.77 -6.18 10.44
C THR A 22 4.58 -6.15 8.93
N ALA A 23 4.03 -5.04 8.45
CA ALA A 23 3.80 -4.79 7.03
C ALA A 23 4.11 -3.32 6.71
N ALA A 24 4.28 -3.02 5.42
CA ALA A 24 4.40 -1.65 4.93
C ALA A 24 3.03 -1.16 4.44
N LEU A 25 2.55 -0.05 5.00
CA LEU A 25 1.35 0.65 4.57
C LEU A 25 1.76 1.85 3.72
N LYS A 26 1.44 1.84 2.44
CA LYS A 26 1.57 3.03 1.58
C LYS A 26 0.23 3.73 1.47
N VAL A 27 0.23 5.06 1.60
CA VAL A 27 -0.97 5.90 1.65
C VAL A 27 -0.83 7.09 0.71
N GLU A 28 -1.89 7.37 -0.05
CA GLU A 28 -2.02 8.54 -0.93
C GLU A 28 -3.31 9.31 -0.64
N ALA A 29 -3.27 10.63 -0.72
CA ALA A 29 -4.46 11.46 -0.57
C ALA A 29 -5.40 11.30 -1.78
N ASN A 30 -6.71 11.45 -1.55
CA ASN A 30 -7.68 11.29 -2.63
C ASN A 30 -7.76 12.48 -3.60
N ASN A 31 -7.28 13.64 -3.17
CA ASN A 31 -7.39 14.92 -3.87
C ASN A 31 -6.21 15.22 -4.82
N ILE A 32 -5.38 14.22 -5.12
CA ILE A 32 -4.30 14.35 -6.10
C ILE A 32 -4.95 14.50 -7.49
N GLU A 33 -4.61 15.57 -8.21
CA GLU A 33 -5.28 15.99 -9.47
C GLU A 33 -5.28 14.89 -10.55
N ASP A 34 -4.24 14.06 -10.61
CA ASP A 34 -4.13 12.94 -11.56
C ASP A 34 -4.76 11.61 -11.06
N GLY A 35 -5.51 11.63 -9.96
CA GLY A 35 -6.20 10.45 -9.43
C GLY A 35 -5.32 9.46 -8.65
N GLY A 36 -4.00 9.70 -8.60
CA GLY A 36 -3.01 8.92 -7.86
C GLY A 36 -2.62 7.61 -8.56
N VAL A 37 -1.46 7.05 -8.23
CA VAL A 37 -0.95 5.81 -8.86
C VAL A 37 -1.23 4.56 -8.02
N LEU A 38 -1.69 4.71 -6.77
CA LEU A 38 -1.89 3.58 -5.85
C LEU A 38 -2.80 2.47 -6.39
N LYS A 39 -3.83 2.83 -7.18
CA LYS A 39 -4.73 1.83 -7.78
C LYS A 39 -3.99 0.96 -8.78
N LEU A 40 -3.19 1.58 -9.65
CA LEU A 40 -2.38 0.87 -10.64
C LEU A 40 -1.35 -0.03 -9.94
N GLU A 41 -0.70 0.48 -8.88
CA GLU A 41 0.24 -0.31 -8.08
C GLU A 41 -0.43 -1.56 -7.49
N ALA A 42 -1.61 -1.42 -6.89
CA ALA A 42 -2.36 -2.54 -6.36
C ALA A 42 -2.71 -3.57 -7.45
N GLU A 43 -3.16 -3.13 -8.63
CA GLU A 43 -3.49 -4.02 -9.75
C GLU A 43 -2.28 -4.75 -10.32
N VAL A 44 -1.12 -4.08 -10.42
CA VAL A 44 0.13 -4.70 -10.86
C VAL A 44 0.60 -5.74 -9.84
N LEU A 45 0.60 -5.41 -8.55
CA LEU A 45 1.00 -6.36 -7.50
C LEU A 45 0.05 -7.55 -7.40
N ALA A 46 -1.25 -7.35 -7.59
CA ALA A 46 -2.23 -8.43 -7.63
C ALA A 46 -1.96 -9.41 -8.79
N LYS A 47 -1.51 -8.91 -9.95
CA LYS A 47 -1.10 -9.74 -11.10
C LYS A 47 0.22 -10.46 -10.85
N LEU A 48 1.13 -9.86 -10.08
CA LEU A 48 2.44 -10.44 -9.76
C LEU A 48 2.42 -11.39 -8.56
N LYS A 49 1.27 -11.64 -7.93
CA LYS A 49 1.13 -12.48 -6.71
C LYS A 49 1.75 -13.89 -6.79
N ASN A 50 1.92 -14.42 -8.00
CA ASN A 50 2.45 -15.76 -8.26
C ASN A 50 3.94 -15.76 -8.68
N ARG A 51 4.63 -14.61 -8.62
CA ARG A 51 6.06 -14.52 -8.90
C ARG A 51 6.87 -14.45 -7.62
N ASP A 52 8.00 -15.14 -7.62
CA ASP A 52 8.99 -15.05 -6.55
C ASP A 52 9.72 -13.70 -6.58
N ASN A 53 10.23 -13.28 -5.42
CA ASN A 53 10.97 -12.03 -5.23
C ASN A 53 10.17 -10.75 -5.53
N VAL A 54 8.84 -10.81 -5.45
CA VAL A 54 7.96 -9.64 -5.54
C VAL A 54 7.29 -9.39 -4.21
N ILE A 55 7.24 -8.12 -3.80
CA ILE A 55 6.47 -7.66 -2.64
C ILE A 55 5.00 -8.07 -2.83
N ARG A 56 4.38 -8.60 -1.79
CA ARG A 56 3.01 -9.11 -1.84
C ARG A 56 2.02 -8.06 -1.36
N LEU A 57 0.95 -7.90 -2.13
CA LEU A 57 -0.22 -7.16 -1.69
C LEU A 57 -0.99 -7.99 -0.66
N ILE A 58 -1.08 -7.50 0.57
CA ILE A 58 -1.90 -8.08 1.64
C ILE A 58 -3.32 -7.57 1.54
N ASP A 59 -3.48 -6.25 1.44
CA ASP A 59 -4.77 -5.58 1.41
C ASP A 59 -4.67 -4.24 0.67
N ALA A 60 -5.79 -3.75 0.16
CA ALA A 60 -5.89 -2.45 -0.48
C ALA A 60 -7.28 -1.85 -0.24
N GLY A 61 -7.34 -0.54 -0.09
CA GLY A 61 -8.61 0.12 0.17
C GLY A 61 -8.63 1.59 -0.19
N LYS A 62 -9.85 2.10 -0.36
CA LYS A 62 -10.14 3.52 -0.49
C LYS A 62 -11.00 3.97 0.67
N ARG A 63 -10.55 5.00 1.38
CA ARG A 63 -11.33 5.75 2.38
C ARG A 63 -11.76 7.08 1.80
N GLN A 64 -12.53 7.86 2.56
CA GLN A 64 -13.02 9.16 2.09
C GLN A 64 -11.89 10.17 1.83
N LYS A 65 -10.85 10.15 2.66
CA LYS A 65 -9.73 11.12 2.59
C LYS A 65 -8.48 10.59 1.86
N TYR A 66 -8.29 9.28 1.84
CA TYR A 66 -7.06 8.65 1.32
C TYR A 66 -7.32 7.26 0.75
N ARG A 67 -6.37 6.76 -0.03
CA ARG A 67 -6.25 5.36 -0.45
C ARG A 67 -5.04 4.75 0.21
N TYR A 68 -5.06 3.44 0.40
CA TYR A 68 -3.95 2.72 0.98
C TYR A 68 -3.75 1.35 0.35
N VAL A 69 -2.51 0.86 0.41
CA VAL A 69 -2.13 -0.52 0.15
C VAL A 69 -1.27 -1.03 1.30
N VAL A 70 -1.45 -2.29 1.66
CA VAL A 70 -0.69 -3.00 2.69
C VAL A 70 0.17 -4.04 1.99
N LEU A 71 1.47 -4.01 2.25
CA LEU A 71 2.51 -4.74 1.54
C LEU A 71 3.39 -5.54 2.50
N PHE A 72 3.85 -6.72 2.06
CA PHE A 72 4.82 -7.56 2.78
C PHE A 72 5.85 -8.14 1.82
#